data_AF-A0A0C3BXQ6-F1
#
_entry.id   AF-A0A0C3BXQ6-F1
#
_cell.length_a   1.000
_cell.length_b   1.000
_cell.length_c   1.000
_cell.angle_alpha   90.00
_cell.angle_beta   90.00
_cell.angle_gamma   90.00
#
_symmetry.space_group_name_H-M   'P 1'
#
loop_
_entity.id
_entity.type
_entity.pdbx_description
1 polymer ?
#
loop_
_entity_poly.entity_id
_entity_poly.type
_entity_poly.pdbx_seq_one_letter_code
_entity_poly.pdbx_strand_id
1 'polypeptide(L)'
;MDSAVADVCKTVSEPLARALVKEGQEPASEVNALLVQVVLEMYSVHFISSKIGTWFPGSGETSDFLFSIYKGIRRTEESTVSGRWRTLTRSQIRPTSVGWKVEFMEGLGNILKITAWDIGSHIIAFERKLPAICKAVEELRVALGEKVTSMDLETSIAPPGMPFDPGWMEDCYGSALRGNIKKSAEIVAGRTVRTGIGLRKVIPPSSSGESVLSPKVVLISTLQDVLCPPSAAKTPPSVYSDPTIGFTKTTGSEHNRCLLDGR
;
A
#
# COMPACT_ATOMS: atom_id res chain seq x y z
N MET A 1 13.96 17.05 13.15
CA MET A 1 12.76 16.73 12.37
C MET A 1 13.11 16.43 10.92
N ASP A 2 13.98 17.19 10.28
CA ASP A 2 14.27 17.07 8.83
C ASP A 2 14.82 15.70 8.37
N SER A 3 15.70 15.05 9.15
CA SER A 3 16.21 13.71 8.83
C SER A 3 15.11 12.63 8.89
N ALA A 4 14.24 12.70 9.91
CA ALA A 4 13.14 11.76 10.08
C ALA A 4 12.05 11.96 9.01
N VAL A 5 11.78 13.20 8.61
CA VAL A 5 10.88 13.51 7.48
C VAL A 5 11.47 13.01 6.16
N ALA A 6 12.79 13.12 5.94
CA ALA A 6 13.43 12.57 4.76
C ALA A 6 13.32 11.03 4.69
N ASP A 7 13.47 10.33 5.81
CA ASP A 7 13.30 8.88 5.86
C ASP A 7 11.84 8.43 5.73
N VAL A 8 10.89 9.21 6.27
CA VAL A 8 9.46 9.01 5.99
C VAL A 8 9.16 9.26 4.53
N CYS A 9 9.68 10.30 3.88
CA CYS A 9 9.45 10.57 2.45
C CYS A 9 10.07 9.52 1.51
N LYS A 10 11.18 8.86 1.91
CA LYS A 10 11.73 7.70 1.19
C LYS A 10 10.83 6.47 1.30
N THR A 11 10.10 6.35 2.42
CA THR A 11 9.28 5.18 2.74
C THR A 11 7.85 5.34 2.25
N VAL A 12 7.28 6.51 2.47
CA VAL A 12 5.89 6.92 2.26
C VAL A 12 5.93 8.02 1.20
N SER A 13 5.43 7.73 -0.01
CA SER A 13 5.47 8.67 -1.14
C SER A 13 5.10 10.10 -0.73
N GLU A 14 5.77 11.11 -1.29
CA GLU A 14 5.57 12.54 -0.96
C GLU A 14 4.09 13.00 -0.87
N PRO A 15 3.17 12.59 -1.76
CA PRO A 15 1.76 12.97 -1.64
C PRO A 15 1.08 12.41 -0.39
N LEU A 16 1.43 11.18 0.00
CA LEU A 16 0.89 10.53 1.19
C LEU A 16 1.53 11.11 2.45
N ALA A 17 2.83 11.39 2.45
CA ALA A 17 3.49 12.10 3.54
C ALA A 17 2.83 13.46 3.83
N ARG A 18 2.47 14.23 2.78
CA ARG A 18 1.72 15.48 2.94
C ARG A 18 0.30 15.28 3.47
N ALA A 19 -0.41 14.26 3.02
CA ALA A 19 -1.75 13.94 3.53
C ALA A 19 -1.72 13.60 5.02
N LEU A 20 -0.73 12.81 5.45
CA LEU A 20 -0.53 12.43 6.85
C LEU A 20 -0.19 13.62 7.75
N VAL A 21 0.68 14.51 7.29
CA VAL A 21 1.03 15.75 8.03
C VAL A 21 -0.20 16.64 8.18
N LYS A 22 -1.03 16.75 7.14
CA LYS A 22 -2.26 17.55 7.19
C LYS A 22 -3.28 16.98 8.17
N GLU A 23 -3.50 15.67 8.18
CA GLU A 23 -4.42 15.00 9.10
C GLU A 23 -3.96 15.14 10.57
N GLY A 24 -2.66 14.95 10.84
CA GLY A 24 -2.10 15.13 12.18
C GLY A 24 -2.17 16.56 12.73
N GLN A 25 -2.44 17.56 11.87
CA GLN A 25 -2.65 18.95 12.26
C GLN A 25 -4.12 19.29 12.55
N GLU A 26 -5.07 18.40 12.26
CA GLU A 26 -6.49 18.64 12.56
C GLU A 26 -6.82 18.26 14.01
N PRO A 27 -7.15 19.24 14.88
CA PRO A 27 -7.50 18.96 16.25
C PRO A 27 -8.89 18.33 16.30
N ALA A 28 -8.94 17.05 16.65
CA ALA A 28 -10.14 16.22 16.90
C ALA A 28 -10.63 15.27 15.77
N SER A 29 -9.83 14.94 14.77
CA SER A 29 -10.15 13.77 13.93
C SER A 29 -9.71 12.48 14.63
N GLU A 30 -10.64 11.55 14.82
CA GLU A 30 -10.32 10.15 15.12
C GLU A 30 -9.34 9.67 14.06
N VAL A 31 -8.22 9.07 14.48
CA VAL A 31 -7.16 8.64 13.57
C VAL A 31 -7.73 7.66 12.56
N ASN A 32 -7.60 7.96 11.26
CA ASN A 32 -8.15 7.07 10.24
C ASN A 32 -7.42 5.72 10.26
N ALA A 33 -8.10 4.67 10.73
CA ALA A 33 -7.54 3.33 10.86
C ALA A 33 -6.99 2.78 9.53
N LEU A 34 -7.57 3.16 8.39
CA LEU A 34 -7.07 2.76 7.07
C LEU A 34 -5.72 3.40 6.77
N LEU A 35 -5.53 4.67 7.12
CA LEU A 35 -4.24 5.34 6.89
C LEU A 35 -3.15 4.77 7.77
N VAL A 36 -3.45 4.51 9.05
CA VAL A 36 -2.52 3.83 9.95
C VAL A 36 -2.12 2.48 9.37
N GLN A 37 -3.10 1.69 8.91
CA GLN A 37 -2.85 0.40 8.29
C GLN A 37 -1.93 0.52 7.07
N VAL A 38 -2.25 1.42 6.13
CA VAL A 38 -1.46 1.60 4.89
C VAL A 38 -0.03 2.04 5.22
N VAL A 39 0.15 2.99 6.14
CA VAL A 39 1.49 3.44 6.56
C VAL A 39 2.28 2.33 7.22
N LEU A 40 1.65 1.54 8.09
CA LEU A 40 2.27 0.38 8.72
C LEU A 40 2.69 -0.67 7.69
N GLU A 41 1.83 -0.96 6.71
CA GLU A 41 2.11 -1.89 5.62
C GLU A 41 3.29 -1.40 4.77
N MET A 42 3.31 -0.13 4.39
CA MET A 42 4.41 0.48 3.64
C MET A 42 5.75 0.36 4.36
N TYR A 43 5.77 0.77 5.63
CA TYR A 43 6.97 0.70 6.45
C TYR A 43 7.43 -0.74 6.65
N SER A 44 6.50 -1.65 6.94
CA SER A 44 6.81 -3.07 7.11
C SER A 44 7.42 -3.66 5.85
N VAL A 45 6.83 -3.40 4.69
CA VAL A 45 7.33 -3.89 3.41
C VAL A 45 8.70 -3.31 3.08
N HIS A 46 8.91 -2.01 3.34
CA HIS A 46 10.21 -1.38 3.14
C HIS A 46 11.29 -2.04 4.02
N PHE A 47 11.03 -2.15 5.33
CA PHE A 47 11.94 -2.77 6.28
C PHE A 47 12.25 -4.22 5.89
N ILE A 48 11.22 -5.03 5.66
CA ILE A 48 11.38 -6.45 5.32
C ILE A 48 12.16 -6.61 4.01
N SER A 49 11.83 -5.85 2.97
CA SER A 49 12.53 -5.94 1.69
C SER A 49 14.00 -5.53 1.82
N SER A 50 14.31 -4.53 2.66
CA SER A 50 15.68 -4.15 3.00
C SER A 50 16.42 -5.34 3.64
N LYS A 51 15.83 -5.95 4.68
CA LYS A 51 16.43 -7.12 5.35
C LYS A 51 16.61 -8.34 4.46
N ILE A 52 15.76 -8.56 3.46
CA ILE A 52 15.94 -9.69 2.51
C ILE A 52 17.07 -9.39 1.52
N GLY A 53 17.12 -8.15 1.02
CA GLY A 53 18.04 -7.72 -0.05
C GLY A 53 19.48 -7.53 0.41
N THR A 54 19.71 -7.05 1.63
CA THR A 54 21.07 -6.84 2.19
C THR A 54 21.87 -8.14 2.15
N TRP A 55 23.15 -8.14 1.76
CA TRP A 55 23.98 -9.34 1.80
C TRP A 55 24.56 -9.59 3.19
N PHE A 56 24.96 -8.52 3.87
CA PHE A 56 25.57 -8.56 5.19
C PHE A 56 24.91 -7.55 6.14
N PRO A 57 24.33 -7.98 7.27
CA PRO A 57 23.56 -7.09 8.15
C PRO A 57 24.44 -6.10 8.94
N GLY A 58 25.72 -6.42 9.18
CA GLY A 58 26.58 -5.63 10.07
C GLY A 58 27.22 -4.40 9.44
N SER A 59 27.22 -4.29 8.11
CA SER A 59 27.79 -3.16 7.37
C SER A 59 27.16 -3.07 5.98
N GLY A 60 26.56 -1.91 5.68
CA GLY A 60 26.03 -1.60 4.35
C GLY A 60 27.12 -1.66 3.29
N GLU A 61 28.32 -1.15 3.58
CA GLU A 61 29.47 -1.17 2.67
C GLU A 61 29.88 -2.59 2.31
N THR A 62 29.97 -3.49 3.30
CA THR A 62 30.29 -4.90 3.07
C THR A 62 29.18 -5.59 2.28
N SER A 63 27.92 -5.25 2.56
CA SER A 63 26.77 -5.76 1.81
C SER A 63 26.85 -5.35 0.34
N ASP A 64 27.12 -4.08 0.06
CA ASP A 64 27.19 -3.54 -1.30
C ASP A 64 28.39 -4.09 -2.07
N PHE A 65 29.52 -4.27 -1.39
CA PHE A 65 30.71 -4.92 -1.94
C PHE A 65 30.42 -6.37 -2.35
N LEU A 66 29.82 -7.16 -1.46
CA LEU A 66 29.44 -8.55 -1.74
C LEU A 66 28.42 -8.64 -2.88
N PHE A 67 27.44 -7.73 -2.90
CA PHE A 67 26.46 -7.66 -3.99
C PHE A 67 27.14 -7.31 -5.33
N SER A 68 28.12 -6.41 -5.33
CA SER A 68 28.88 -6.05 -6.54
C SER A 68 29.68 -7.23 -7.09
N ILE A 69 30.39 -7.96 -6.22
CA ILE A 69 31.08 -9.20 -6.59
C ILE A 69 30.10 -10.20 -7.19
N TYR A 70 28.97 -10.43 -6.49
CA TYR A 70 27.95 -11.36 -6.96
C TYR A 70 27.42 -10.99 -8.34
N LYS A 71 27.14 -9.70 -8.56
CA LYS A 71 26.67 -9.18 -9.85
C LYS A 71 27.70 -9.40 -10.95
N GLY A 72 28.99 -9.33 -10.64
CA GLY A 72 30.09 -9.68 -11.55
C GLY A 72 30.06 -11.16 -11.93
N ILE A 73 30.13 -12.04 -10.93
CA ILE A 73 30.09 -13.51 -11.11
C ILE A 73 28.87 -13.92 -11.93
N ARG A 74 27.71 -13.36 -11.59
CA ARG A 74 26.43 -13.64 -12.26
C ARG A 74 26.40 -13.25 -13.75
N ARG A 75 27.24 -12.31 -14.17
CA ARG A 75 27.34 -11.86 -15.56
C ARG A 75 28.31 -12.70 -16.37
N THR A 76 29.34 -13.27 -15.74
CA THR A 76 30.43 -14.00 -16.42
C THR A 76 30.26 -15.51 -16.36
N GLU A 77 29.69 -16.02 -15.27
CA GLU A 77 29.59 -17.45 -15.00
C GLU A 77 28.22 -18.03 -15.36
N GLU A 78 28.18 -19.36 -15.50
CA GLU A 78 26.93 -20.10 -15.63
C GLU A 78 26.05 -19.95 -14.37
N SER A 79 24.73 -19.98 -14.56
CA SER A 79 23.75 -19.83 -13.46
C SER A 79 23.95 -20.84 -12.31
N THR A 80 24.46 -22.04 -12.60
CA THR A 80 24.72 -23.06 -11.57
C THR A 80 25.92 -22.70 -10.71
N VAL A 81 26.96 -22.10 -11.30
CA VAL A 81 28.16 -21.62 -10.61
C VAL A 81 27.82 -20.40 -9.75
N SER A 82 27.12 -19.40 -10.32
CA SER A 82 26.69 -18.22 -9.57
C SER A 82 25.74 -18.60 -8.43
N GLY A 83 24.80 -19.51 -8.67
CA GLY A 83 23.88 -20.02 -7.66
C GLY A 83 24.59 -20.72 -6.50
N ARG A 84 25.57 -21.59 -6.79
CA ARG A 84 26.40 -22.24 -5.76
C ARG A 84 27.21 -21.23 -4.95
N TRP A 85 27.82 -20.26 -5.61
CA TRP A 85 28.57 -19.20 -4.93
C TRP A 85 27.67 -18.43 -3.98
N ARG A 86 26.47 -18.04 -4.44
CA ARG A 86 25.47 -17.34 -3.61
C ARG A 86 25.09 -18.18 -2.39
N THR A 87 24.78 -19.47 -2.57
CA THR A 87 24.43 -20.38 -1.47
C THR A 87 25.56 -20.49 -0.45
N LEU A 88 26.79 -20.73 -0.91
CA LEU A 88 27.94 -20.85 -0.01
C LEU A 88 28.17 -19.55 0.75
N THR A 89 28.26 -18.42 0.07
CA THR A 89 28.49 -17.11 0.69
C THR A 89 27.39 -16.80 1.70
N ARG A 90 26.11 -16.93 1.33
CA ARG A 90 24.98 -16.62 2.23
C ARG A 90 24.90 -17.54 3.44
N SER A 91 25.28 -18.81 3.30
CA SER A 91 25.33 -19.73 4.44
C SER A 91 26.38 -19.34 5.49
N GLN A 92 27.48 -18.69 5.08
CA GLN A 92 28.54 -18.21 5.98
C GLN A 92 28.19 -16.88 6.66
N ILE A 93 27.37 -16.05 6.02
CA ILE A 93 27.01 -14.71 6.52
C ILE A 93 25.54 -14.63 6.97
N ARG A 94 24.98 -15.76 7.42
CA ARG A 94 23.59 -15.80 7.87
C ARG A 94 23.35 -14.72 8.93
N PRO A 95 22.45 -13.76 8.68
CA PRO A 95 22.13 -12.77 9.67
C PRO A 95 21.41 -13.45 10.84
N THR A 96 21.61 -12.90 12.03
CA THR A 96 20.70 -13.14 13.14
C THR A 96 19.65 -12.03 13.13
N SER A 97 18.39 -12.34 13.41
CA SER A 97 17.34 -11.33 13.62
C SER A 97 17.52 -10.53 14.92
N VAL A 98 18.69 -10.62 15.55
CA VAL A 98 19.02 -9.91 16.77
C VAL A 98 19.00 -8.41 16.46
N GLY A 99 18.23 -7.67 17.25
CA GLY A 99 18.08 -6.22 17.07
C GLY A 99 17.05 -5.78 16.03
N TRP A 100 16.60 -6.65 15.10
CA TRP A 100 15.60 -6.26 14.08
C TRP A 100 14.30 -5.76 14.68
N LYS A 101 13.86 -6.36 15.79
CA LYS A 101 12.69 -5.92 16.53
C LYS A 101 12.87 -4.48 17.03
N VAL A 102 14.02 -4.18 17.64
CA VAL A 102 14.31 -2.86 18.21
C VAL A 102 14.38 -1.82 17.10
N GLU A 103 15.13 -2.12 16.05
CA GLU A 103 15.26 -1.25 14.86
C GLU A 103 13.89 -0.97 14.21
N PHE A 104 13.06 -2.01 14.07
CA PHE A 104 11.71 -1.88 13.54
C PHE A 104 10.87 -0.91 14.39
N MET A 105 10.87 -1.12 15.72
CA MET A 105 10.07 -0.33 16.65
C MET A 105 10.56 1.12 16.77
N GLU A 106 11.87 1.36 16.69
CA GLU A 106 12.44 2.71 16.64
C GLU A 106 12.00 3.47 15.40
N GLY A 107 12.12 2.86 14.21
CA GLY A 107 11.67 3.48 12.97
C GLY A 107 10.15 3.70 12.93
N LEU A 108 9.36 2.77 13.47
CA LEU A 108 7.92 2.95 13.63
C LEU A 108 7.61 4.10 14.60
N GLY A 109 8.30 4.18 15.74
CA GLY A 109 8.15 5.29 16.69
C GLY A 109 8.45 6.66 16.05
N ASN A 110 9.40 6.74 15.13
CA ASN A 110 9.68 7.97 14.38
C ASN A 110 8.53 8.37 13.45
N ILE A 111 7.91 7.40 12.76
CA ILE A 111 6.74 7.65 11.90
C ILE A 111 5.58 8.20 12.74
N LEU A 112 5.25 7.54 13.86
CA LEU A 112 4.13 7.93 14.73
C LEU A 112 4.32 9.32 15.34
N LYS A 113 5.56 9.67 15.71
CA LYS A 113 5.89 11.02 16.19
C LYS A 113 5.66 12.09 15.14
N ILE A 114 5.96 11.80 13.86
CA ILE A 114 5.75 12.75 12.76
C ILE A 114 4.26 12.93 12.46
N THR A 115 3.47 11.86 12.55
CA THR A 115 2.02 11.91 12.30
C THR A 115 1.20 12.36 13.50
N ALA A 116 1.84 12.58 14.67
CA ALA A 116 1.20 12.87 15.94
C ALA A 116 0.12 11.83 16.33
N TRP A 117 0.26 10.58 15.86
CA TRP A 117 -0.69 9.52 16.14
C TRP A 117 -0.41 8.84 17.48
N ASP A 118 -1.40 8.85 18.36
CA ASP A 118 -1.40 8.01 19.55
C ASP A 118 -2.11 6.68 19.26
N ILE A 119 -1.32 5.63 19.02
CA ILE A 119 -1.83 4.26 18.86
C ILE A 119 -1.75 3.42 20.13
N GLY A 120 -1.47 4.04 21.29
CA GLY A 120 -1.68 3.47 22.63
C GLY A 120 -1.30 1.99 22.78
N SER A 121 -2.28 1.14 23.13
CA SER A 121 -2.07 -0.30 23.38
C SER A 121 -1.90 -1.14 22.11
N HIS A 122 -2.26 -0.62 20.93
CA HIS A 122 -2.15 -1.35 19.66
C HIS A 122 -0.69 -1.59 19.27
N ILE A 123 0.22 -0.69 19.65
CA ILE A 123 1.66 -0.82 19.39
C ILE A 123 2.26 -2.02 20.12
N ILE A 124 1.80 -2.29 21.35
CA ILE A 124 2.24 -3.43 22.17
C ILE A 124 1.74 -4.74 21.56
N ALA A 125 0.47 -4.76 21.11
CA ALA A 125 -0.10 -5.92 20.45
C ALA A 125 0.62 -6.23 19.12
N PHE A 126 1.01 -5.20 18.37
CA PHE A 126 1.80 -5.34 17.15
C PHE A 126 3.23 -5.82 17.43
N GLU A 127 3.90 -5.25 18.44
CA GLU A 127 5.25 -5.63 18.86
C GLU A 127 5.36 -7.12 19.18
N ARG A 128 4.32 -7.71 19.79
CA ARG A 128 4.25 -9.15 20.08
C ARG A 128 4.24 -10.03 18.83
N LYS A 129 3.82 -9.51 17.68
CA LYS A 129 3.81 -10.24 16.39
C LYS A 129 5.14 -10.17 15.64
N LEU A 130 5.98 -9.18 15.95
CA LEU A 130 7.26 -8.98 15.26
C LEU A 130 8.20 -10.19 15.27
N PRO A 131 8.36 -10.96 16.36
CA PRO A 131 9.23 -12.13 16.34
C PRO A 131 8.86 -13.15 15.26
N ALA A 132 7.56 -13.38 15.04
CA ALA A 132 7.09 -14.28 13.99
C ALA A 132 7.38 -13.74 12.58
N ILE A 133 7.24 -12.42 12.40
CA ILE A 133 7.58 -11.74 11.15
C ILE A 133 9.08 -11.85 10.89
N CYS A 134 9.93 -11.49 11.86
CA CYS A 134 11.39 -11.60 11.74
C CYS A 134 11.83 -13.02 11.37
N LYS A 135 11.27 -14.04 12.02
CA LYS A 135 11.53 -15.44 11.69
C LYS A 135 11.14 -15.78 10.25
N ALA A 136 9.95 -15.37 9.81
CA ALA A 136 9.51 -15.58 8.43
C ALA A 136 10.45 -14.89 7.41
N VAL A 137 10.97 -13.72 7.74
CA VAL A 137 11.96 -13.01 6.92
C VAL A 137 13.29 -13.76 6.85
N GLU A 138 13.79 -14.30 7.96
CA GLU A 138 14.98 -15.15 7.96
C GLU A 138 14.78 -16.40 7.09
N GLU A 139 13.64 -17.08 7.24
CA GLU A 139 13.32 -18.29 6.47
C GLU A 139 13.22 -17.99 4.97
N LEU A 140 12.55 -16.90 4.59
CA LEU A 140 12.46 -16.45 3.21
C LEU A 140 13.85 -16.10 2.65
N ARG A 141 14.68 -15.44 3.44
CA ARG A 141 16.05 -15.08 3.06
C ARG A 141 16.91 -16.33 2.80
N VAL A 142 16.78 -17.37 3.63
CA VAL A 142 17.45 -18.66 3.44
C VAL A 142 16.89 -19.38 2.22
N ALA A 143 15.57 -19.37 2.01
CA ALA A 143 14.95 -20.00 0.84
C ALA A 143 15.46 -19.38 -0.47
N LEU A 144 15.41 -18.05 -0.59
CA LEU A 144 15.87 -17.32 -1.77
C LEU A 144 17.39 -17.39 -1.94
N GLY A 145 18.13 -17.32 -0.84
CA GLY A 145 19.58 -17.18 -0.84
C GLY A 145 20.35 -18.48 -0.94
N GLU A 146 19.82 -19.58 -0.41
CA GLU A 146 20.58 -20.82 -0.22
C GLU A 146 19.92 -22.04 -0.86
N LYS A 147 18.58 -22.14 -0.78
CA LYS A 147 17.86 -23.34 -1.24
C LYS A 147 17.57 -23.34 -2.74
N VAL A 148 17.37 -22.18 -3.34
CA VAL A 148 17.15 -22.04 -4.79
C VAL A 148 18.48 -21.76 -5.49
N THR A 149 19.03 -22.74 -6.19
CA THR A 149 20.29 -22.65 -6.94
C THR A 149 20.12 -22.69 -8.46
N SER A 150 18.96 -23.15 -8.95
CA SER A 150 18.66 -23.27 -10.38
C SER A 150 18.34 -21.94 -11.05
N MET A 151 18.01 -20.92 -10.25
CA MET A 151 17.71 -19.57 -10.73
C MET A 151 17.95 -18.56 -9.63
N ASP A 152 18.00 -17.29 -10.03
CA ASP A 152 18.08 -16.17 -9.11
C ASP A 152 16.71 -15.53 -8.92
N LEU A 153 16.23 -15.56 -7.68
CA LEU A 153 15.01 -14.91 -7.26
C LEU A 153 15.37 -13.69 -6.42
N GLU A 154 14.70 -12.58 -6.69
CA GLU A 154 14.80 -11.34 -5.91
C GLU A 154 13.41 -10.87 -5.49
N THR A 155 13.35 -10.13 -4.38
CA THR A 155 12.13 -9.44 -4.02
C THR A 155 11.83 -8.35 -5.05
N SER A 156 10.59 -8.31 -5.50
CA SER A 156 10.07 -7.26 -6.38
C SER A 156 9.14 -6.37 -5.59
N ILE A 157 9.33 -5.07 -5.70
CA ILE A 157 8.62 -4.09 -4.89
C ILE A 157 8.32 -2.85 -5.74
N ALA A 158 7.07 -2.42 -5.79
CA ALA A 158 6.68 -1.25 -6.58
C ALA A 158 7.21 0.03 -5.93
N PRO A 159 7.99 0.88 -6.62
CA PRO A 159 8.41 2.17 -6.07
C PRO A 159 7.18 3.03 -5.72
N PRO A 160 7.18 3.72 -4.57
CA PRO A 160 6.10 4.63 -4.23
C PRO A 160 5.97 5.73 -5.31
N GLY A 161 4.74 6.02 -5.72
CA GLY A 161 4.45 7.07 -6.71
C GLY A 161 4.60 6.64 -8.17
N MET A 162 4.97 5.38 -8.46
CA MET A 162 5.01 4.85 -9.83
C MET A 162 3.60 4.68 -10.41
N PRO A 163 3.38 4.84 -11.72
CA PRO A 163 2.12 4.47 -12.36
C PRO A 163 1.81 2.98 -12.14
N PHE A 164 0.53 2.68 -11.93
CA PHE A 164 0.08 1.29 -11.83
C PHE A 164 0.30 0.53 -13.14
N ASP A 165 0.92 -0.64 -13.03
CA ASP A 165 1.13 -1.54 -14.16
C ASP A 165 0.54 -2.92 -13.85
N PRO A 166 -0.62 -3.28 -14.44
CA PRO A 166 -1.26 -4.57 -14.19
C PRO A 166 -0.46 -5.76 -14.72
N GLY A 167 0.58 -5.54 -15.54
CA GLY A 167 1.46 -6.60 -16.04
C GLY A 167 2.36 -7.20 -14.97
N TRP A 168 2.62 -6.48 -13.88
CA TRP A 168 3.46 -6.97 -12.78
C TRP A 168 3.05 -6.49 -11.38
N MET A 169 2.01 -5.67 -11.23
CA MET A 169 1.48 -5.23 -9.93
C MET A 169 0.08 -5.79 -9.68
N GLU A 170 -0.25 -6.01 -8.41
CA GLU A 170 -1.59 -6.42 -7.95
C GLU A 170 -2.22 -5.30 -7.11
N ASP A 171 -3.37 -4.77 -7.52
CA ASP A 171 -4.12 -3.77 -6.74
C ASP A 171 -4.94 -4.45 -5.62
N CYS A 172 -4.58 -4.18 -4.36
CA CYS A 172 -5.24 -4.73 -3.17
C CYS A 172 -6.75 -4.46 -3.11
N TYR A 173 -7.20 -3.33 -3.64
CA TYR A 173 -8.61 -2.90 -3.56
C TYR A 173 -9.34 -3.06 -4.90
N GLY A 174 -8.60 -3.45 -5.94
CA GLY A 174 -9.12 -3.56 -7.30
C GLY A 174 -10.29 -4.52 -7.41
N SER A 175 -10.40 -5.56 -6.56
CA SER A 175 -11.49 -6.54 -6.61
C SER A 175 -12.73 -6.12 -5.81
N ALA A 176 -12.56 -5.53 -4.63
CA ALA A 176 -13.65 -5.31 -3.67
C ALA A 176 -14.55 -4.11 -4.00
N LEU A 177 -14.03 -3.09 -4.71
CA LEU A 177 -14.78 -1.89 -5.11
C LEU A 177 -15.35 -1.98 -6.54
N ARG A 178 -15.08 -3.08 -7.26
CA ARG A 178 -15.46 -3.26 -8.68
C ARG A 178 -16.95 -3.53 -8.94
N GLY A 179 -17.79 -3.53 -7.91
CA GLY A 179 -19.23 -3.75 -8.06
C GLY A 179 -19.98 -2.65 -8.81
N ASN A 180 -19.46 -1.41 -8.91
CA ASN A 180 -20.24 -0.31 -9.50
C ASN A 180 -19.47 0.84 -10.18
N ILE A 181 -18.13 0.81 -10.24
CA ILE A 181 -17.37 1.93 -10.83
C ILE A 181 -17.03 1.61 -12.29
N LYS A 182 -17.66 2.32 -13.22
CA LYS A 182 -17.33 2.33 -14.65
C LYS A 182 -15.81 2.48 -14.80
N LYS A 183 -15.20 1.61 -15.60
CA LYS A 183 -13.79 1.68 -16.01
C LYS A 183 -13.50 3.04 -16.67
N SER A 184 -13.21 4.05 -15.86
CA SER A 184 -12.53 5.26 -16.33
C SER A 184 -11.08 4.88 -16.58
N ALA A 185 -10.56 5.24 -17.76
CA ALA A 185 -9.16 5.08 -18.14
C ALA A 185 -8.16 5.71 -17.14
N GLU A 186 -8.68 6.51 -16.20
CA GLU A 186 -7.96 7.19 -15.11
C GLU A 186 -7.42 6.22 -14.03
N ILE A 187 -8.07 5.07 -13.82
CA ILE A 187 -7.62 4.05 -12.83
C ILE A 187 -6.27 3.42 -13.24
N VAL A 188 -5.96 3.39 -14.54
CA VAL A 188 -4.70 2.86 -15.09
C VAL A 188 -3.54 3.88 -14.96
N ALA A 189 -3.84 5.15 -14.70
CA ALA A 189 -2.84 6.21 -14.54
C ALA A 189 -2.54 6.58 -13.07
N GLY A 190 -3.18 5.89 -12.11
CA GLY A 190 -3.02 6.15 -10.69
C GLY A 190 -1.59 5.87 -10.21
N ARG A 191 -1.08 6.76 -9.35
CA ARG A 191 0.17 6.52 -8.63
C ARG A 191 -0.05 5.46 -7.55
N THR A 192 0.91 4.55 -7.37
CA THR A 192 0.79 3.44 -6.42
C THR A 192 1.53 3.70 -5.11
N VAL A 193 0.98 3.11 -4.06
CA VAL A 193 1.56 2.96 -2.73
C VAL A 193 1.84 1.47 -2.53
N ARG A 194 2.97 1.11 -1.94
CA ARG A 194 3.37 -0.30 -1.79
C ARG A 194 2.84 -0.90 -0.50
N THR A 195 2.16 -2.03 -0.60
CA THR A 195 1.58 -2.74 0.57
C THR A 195 1.97 -4.21 0.63
N GLY A 196 2.63 -4.75 -0.41
CA GLY A 196 3.18 -6.10 -0.38
C GLY A 196 4.50 -6.27 -1.11
N ILE A 197 5.10 -7.44 -0.87
CA ILE A 197 6.34 -7.89 -1.50
C ILE A 197 5.99 -8.91 -2.57
N GLY A 198 6.49 -8.70 -3.77
CA GLY A 198 6.48 -9.69 -4.84
C GLY A 198 7.81 -10.42 -4.97
N LEU A 199 7.87 -11.34 -5.92
CA LEU A 199 9.07 -12.09 -6.28
C LEU A 199 9.24 -12.03 -7.79
N ARG A 200 10.48 -11.85 -8.22
CA ARG A 200 10.84 -11.93 -9.64
C ARG A 200 12.03 -12.84 -9.83
N LYS A 201 12.02 -13.57 -10.94
CA LYS A 201 13.18 -14.27 -11.46
C LYS A 201 14.00 -13.28 -12.24
N VAL A 202 15.29 -13.19 -11.94
CA VAL A 202 16.16 -12.22 -12.61
C VAL A 202 16.89 -12.93 -13.75
N ILE A 203 16.90 -12.31 -14.94
CA ILE A 203 17.40 -12.92 -16.18
C ILE A 203 18.61 -12.11 -16.70
N PRO A 204 19.86 -12.53 -16.42
CA PRO A 204 21.05 -11.87 -16.96
C PRO A 204 21.07 -11.95 -18.50
N PRO A 205 21.59 -10.95 -19.22
CA PRO A 205 22.19 -9.69 -18.75
C PRO A 205 21.18 -8.56 -18.53
N SER A 206 19.90 -8.79 -18.81
CA SER A 206 18.85 -7.78 -18.69
C SER A 206 18.48 -7.54 -17.22
N SER A 207 18.15 -6.30 -16.88
CA SER A 207 17.52 -5.99 -15.58
C SER A 207 16.03 -6.33 -15.56
N SER A 208 15.47 -6.79 -16.68
CA SER A 208 14.10 -7.30 -16.73
C SER A 208 14.05 -8.67 -16.05
N GLY A 209 13.19 -8.77 -15.04
CA GLY A 209 12.87 -10.02 -14.39
C GLY A 209 11.48 -10.49 -14.80
N GLU A 210 11.30 -11.80 -14.86
CA GLU A 210 10.00 -12.42 -14.99
C GLU A 210 9.31 -12.38 -13.62
N SER A 211 8.10 -11.79 -13.55
CA SER A 211 7.34 -11.76 -12.29
C SER A 211 6.90 -13.17 -11.93
N VAL A 212 7.30 -13.64 -10.75
CA VAL A 212 6.87 -14.93 -10.18
C VAL A 212 5.68 -14.70 -9.24
N LEU A 213 5.72 -13.59 -8.51
CA LEU A 213 4.64 -13.11 -7.66
C LEU A 213 4.60 -11.59 -7.78
N SER A 214 3.46 -11.05 -8.21
CA SER A 214 3.29 -9.60 -8.36
C SER A 214 3.29 -8.91 -6.99
N PRO A 215 4.08 -7.84 -6.78
CA PRO A 215 3.93 -7.00 -5.59
C PRO A 215 2.53 -6.41 -5.51
N LYS A 216 2.03 -6.36 -4.27
CA LYS A 216 0.76 -5.71 -3.97
C LYS A 216 0.92 -4.21 -3.78
N VAL A 217 -0.04 -3.47 -4.31
CA VAL A 217 -0.11 -2.02 -4.29
C VAL A 217 -1.50 -1.52 -4.00
N VAL A 218 -1.58 -0.25 -3.59
CA VAL A 218 -2.83 0.51 -3.44
C VAL A 218 -2.71 1.77 -4.29
N LEU A 219 -3.76 2.14 -5.01
CA LEU A 219 -3.78 3.39 -5.77
C LEU A 219 -3.99 4.58 -4.83
N ILE A 220 -3.25 5.67 -5.05
CA ILE A 220 -3.44 6.93 -4.27
C ILE A 220 -4.86 7.46 -4.43
N SER A 221 -5.49 7.29 -5.61
CA SER A 221 -6.89 7.65 -5.84
C SER A 221 -7.83 6.89 -4.90
N THR A 222 -7.61 5.59 -4.69
CA THR A 222 -8.39 4.77 -3.76
C THR A 222 -8.27 5.28 -2.33
N LEU A 223 -7.07 5.73 -1.92
CA LEU A 223 -6.88 6.34 -0.60
C LEU A 223 -7.60 7.67 -0.49
N GLN A 224 -7.58 8.49 -1.54
CA GLN A 224 -8.27 9.78 -1.57
C GLN A 224 -9.78 9.62 -1.50
N ASP A 225 -10.36 8.65 -2.20
CA ASP A 225 -11.80 8.37 -2.15
C ASP A 225 -12.28 7.96 -0.76
N VAL A 226 -11.45 7.23 0.00
CA VAL A 226 -11.77 6.85 1.38
C VAL A 226 -11.59 8.03 2.35
N LEU A 227 -10.61 8.91 2.09
CA LEU A 227 -10.34 10.07 2.93
C LEU A 227 -11.29 11.25 2.68
N CYS A 228 -11.84 11.33 1.48
CA CYS A 228 -12.78 12.35 1.05
C CYS A 228 -13.97 11.66 0.41
N PRO A 229 -14.88 11.05 1.20
CA PRO A 229 -16.10 10.48 0.65
C PRO A 229 -16.82 11.58 -0.14
N PRO A 230 -17.35 11.28 -1.35
CA PRO A 230 -18.04 12.26 -2.15
C PRO A 230 -19.15 12.87 -1.28
N SER A 231 -19.04 14.18 -1.06
CA SER A 231 -20.00 14.97 -0.28
C SER A 231 -21.39 14.51 -0.66
N ALA A 232 -22.14 13.99 0.33
CA ALA A 232 -23.51 13.57 0.17
C ALA A 232 -24.22 14.66 -0.65
N ALA A 233 -24.63 14.30 -1.86
CA ALA A 233 -25.20 15.22 -2.82
C ALA A 233 -26.24 16.08 -2.09
N LYS A 234 -25.97 17.38 -2.02
CA LYS A 234 -26.92 18.36 -1.46
C LYS A 234 -28.24 18.11 -2.19
N THR A 235 -29.21 17.55 -1.48
CA THR A 235 -30.59 17.47 -1.96
C THR A 235 -30.99 18.89 -2.35
N PRO A 236 -31.38 19.16 -3.61
CA PRO A 236 -31.81 20.50 -3.97
C PRO A 236 -33.00 20.89 -3.07
N PRO A 237 -33.05 22.15 -2.57
CA PRO A 237 -34.12 22.57 -1.69
C PRO A 237 -35.45 22.37 -2.40
N SER A 238 -36.40 21.72 -1.72
CA SER A 238 -37.76 21.56 -2.20
C SER A 238 -38.34 22.94 -2.47
N VAL A 239 -38.59 23.25 -3.74
CA VAL A 239 -39.36 24.42 -4.11
C VAL A 239 -40.80 24.13 -3.72
N TYR A 240 -41.20 24.70 -2.58
CA TYR A 240 -42.59 24.86 -2.20
C TYR A 240 -43.21 25.85 -3.19
N SER A 241 -43.97 25.35 -4.15
CA SER A 241 -44.82 26.19 -5.00
C SER A 241 -46.24 26.11 -4.48
N ASP A 242 -46.59 27.09 -3.65
CA ASP A 242 -47.96 27.52 -3.40
C ASP A 242 -48.37 28.46 -4.53
N PRO A 243 -49.58 28.29 -5.12
CA PRO A 243 -50.27 29.47 -5.60
C PRO A 243 -51.75 29.44 -5.21
N THR A 244 -52.16 30.44 -4.42
CA THR A 244 -53.55 30.87 -4.30
C THR A 244 -53.78 32.09 -5.22
N ILE A 245 -54.99 32.14 -5.80
CA ILE A 245 -55.71 33.28 -6.46
C ILE A 245 -55.38 33.49 -7.96
N GLY A 246 -56.31 33.52 -8.94
CA GLY A 246 -57.78 33.44 -8.96
C GLY A 246 -58.37 33.80 -10.36
N PHE A 247 -59.64 33.40 -10.57
CA PHE A 247 -60.67 33.86 -11.54
C PHE A 247 -60.54 33.59 -13.06
N THR A 248 -61.53 32.86 -13.62
CA THR A 248 -62.70 33.43 -14.33
C THR A 248 -63.77 32.38 -14.68
N LYS A 249 -65.04 32.82 -14.70
CA LYS A 249 -66.30 32.10 -15.00
C LYS A 249 -66.43 31.72 -16.48
N THR A 250 -67.18 30.64 -16.78
CA THR A 250 -68.32 30.63 -17.75
C THR A 250 -69.16 29.33 -17.68
N THR A 251 -70.41 29.48 -17.20
CA THR A 251 -71.71 28.97 -17.69
C THR A 251 -71.88 27.64 -18.46
N GLY A 252 -72.89 26.87 -18.06
CA GLY A 252 -73.67 25.88 -18.86
C GLY A 252 -74.05 24.64 -18.03
N SER A 253 -75.29 24.52 -17.52
CA SER A 253 -76.38 23.65 -18.04
C SER A 253 -75.92 22.18 -18.21
N GLU A 254 -76.51 21.11 -17.68
CA GLU A 254 -77.89 20.81 -17.30
C GLU A 254 -77.92 19.34 -16.77
N HIS A 255 -78.96 19.02 -15.99
CA HIS A 255 -79.63 17.72 -15.89
C HIS A 255 -79.05 16.49 -15.14
N ASN A 256 -79.95 15.99 -14.26
CA ASN A 256 -80.21 14.62 -13.79
C ASN A 256 -79.28 13.98 -12.75
N ARG A 257 -79.74 13.13 -11.83
CA ARG A 257 -81.01 12.84 -11.10
C ARG A 257 -80.64 11.60 -10.24
N CYS A 258 -81.32 11.44 -9.10
CA CYS A 258 -81.54 10.16 -8.37
C CYS A 258 -80.38 9.62 -7.48
N LEU A 259 -80.58 9.58 -6.14
CA LEU A 259 -81.12 8.44 -5.33
C LEU A 259 -80.04 7.34 -5.16
N LEU A 260 -79.60 6.87 -3.98
CA LEU A 260 -80.25 6.55 -2.69
C LEU A 260 -79.19 6.37 -1.56
N ASP A 261 -79.64 6.57 -0.31
CA ASP A 261 -79.38 5.86 0.96
C ASP A 261 -78.12 4.98 1.12
N GLY A 262 -77.45 4.89 2.28
CA GLY A 262 -77.80 5.28 3.65
C GLY A 262 -77.00 4.41 4.64
N ARG A 263 -76.73 4.98 5.82
CA ARG A 263 -76.03 4.46 7.01
C ARG A 263 -74.50 4.42 6.99
#